data_AF-A0A960ZYK7-F1
#
_entry.id   AF-A0A960ZYK7-F1
#
_cell.length_a   1.000
_cell.length_b   1.000
_cell.length_c   1.000
_cell.angle_alpha   90.00
_cell.angle_beta   90.00
_cell.angle_gamma   90.00
#
_symmetry.space_group_name_H-M   'P 1'
#
loop_
_entity.id
_entity.type
_entity.pdbx_description
1 polymer ?
#
loop_
_entity_poly.entity_id
_entity_poly.type
_entity_poly.pdbx_seq_one_letter_code
_entity_poly.pdbx_strand_id
1 'polypeptide(L)'
;MELKKFIESHTDLSTYISKIKSTLDMWVAFLTRHDLLKGKRLPKKLGAEEVKKALEVLEIMNFSQDEREAYDNHLKWLMIEANTLKKYEEKGKAIGMAEGKAIGIAEGKAIGIAEGMEEGKSQGIESVAIAMIEQQLPDALILSVTGISKARLASLRSKT
;
A
#
# COMPACT_ATOMS: atom_id res chain seq x y z
N MET A 1 -10.09 -36.63 42.98
CA MET A 1 -11.36 -37.30 42.62
C MET A 1 -11.77 -37.06 41.15
N GLU A 2 -11.10 -36.16 40.41
CA GLU A 2 -11.40 -35.89 38.99
C GLU A 2 -10.60 -36.76 38.00
N LEU A 3 -9.32 -37.06 38.28
CA LEU A 3 -8.46 -37.85 37.39
C LEU A 3 -8.99 -39.26 37.10
N LYS A 4 -9.62 -39.92 38.08
CA LYS A 4 -10.19 -41.27 37.91
C LYS A 4 -11.33 -41.33 36.88
N LYS A 5 -11.94 -40.19 36.51
CA LYS A 5 -13.03 -40.14 35.53
C LYS A 5 -12.55 -40.46 34.09
N PHE A 6 -11.24 -40.33 33.84
CA PHE A 6 -10.66 -40.34 32.50
C PHE A 6 -9.64 -41.46 32.21
N ILE A 7 -9.34 -42.32 33.20
CA ILE A 7 -8.26 -43.34 33.14
C ILE A 7 -8.69 -44.64 32.44
N GLU A 8 -9.98 -44.89 32.21
CA GLU A 8 -10.45 -46.13 31.59
C GLU A 8 -10.02 -46.24 30.10
N SER A 9 -9.48 -47.39 29.71
CA SER A 9 -8.75 -47.59 28.45
C SER A 9 -9.62 -47.92 27.21
N HIS A 10 -10.95 -48.04 27.35
CA HIS A 10 -11.84 -48.53 26.29
C HIS A 10 -13.17 -47.79 26.21
N THR A 11 -13.11 -46.50 25.97
CA THR A 11 -14.30 -45.64 25.96
C THR A 11 -14.29 -44.76 24.72
N ASP A 12 -15.35 -44.85 23.95
CA ASP A 12 -15.59 -44.06 22.74
C ASP A 12 -15.60 -42.56 23.08
N LEU A 13 -15.15 -41.73 22.12
CA LEU A 13 -15.13 -40.26 22.22
C LEU A 13 -16.47 -39.70 22.72
N SER A 14 -17.59 -40.31 22.32
CA SER A 14 -18.97 -39.94 22.71
C SER A 14 -19.22 -40.02 24.22
N THR A 15 -18.69 -41.05 24.88
CA THR A 15 -18.83 -41.27 26.33
C THR A 15 -17.97 -40.32 27.15
N TYR A 16 -16.89 -39.81 26.57
CA TYR A 16 -16.02 -38.81 27.17
C TYR A 16 -16.61 -37.41 27.11
N ILE A 17 -17.20 -37.05 25.98
CA ILE A 17 -17.81 -35.73 25.75
C ILE A 17 -18.97 -35.47 26.72
N SER A 18 -19.71 -36.51 27.11
CA SER A 18 -20.81 -36.39 28.08
C SER A 18 -20.32 -36.11 29.51
N LYS A 19 -19.07 -36.46 29.84
CA LYS A 19 -18.44 -36.22 31.15
C LYS A 19 -17.84 -34.82 31.28
N ILE A 20 -17.65 -34.09 30.17
CA ILE A 20 -17.08 -32.73 30.18
C ILE A 20 -18.15 -31.74 30.65
N LYS A 21 -17.96 -31.21 31.86
CA LYS A 21 -18.86 -30.21 32.46
C LYS A 21 -18.18 -28.87 32.68
N SER A 22 -16.84 -28.84 32.82
CA SER A 22 -16.05 -27.65 33.10
C SER A 22 -14.89 -27.44 32.12
N THR A 23 -14.32 -26.24 32.10
CA THR A 23 -13.10 -25.93 31.34
C THR A 23 -11.92 -26.78 31.79
N LEU A 24 -11.85 -27.15 33.08
CA LEU A 24 -10.81 -28.05 33.58
C LEU A 24 -10.96 -29.45 32.98
N ASP A 25 -12.18 -29.99 32.90
CA ASP A 25 -12.43 -31.30 32.28
C ASP A 25 -12.03 -31.31 30.80
N MET A 26 -12.21 -30.17 30.12
CA MET A 26 -11.78 -29.98 28.73
C MET A 26 -10.25 -30.10 28.59
N TRP A 27 -9.50 -29.40 29.44
CA TRP A 27 -8.03 -29.47 29.44
C TRP A 27 -7.50 -30.82 29.91
N VAL A 28 -8.16 -31.46 30.88
CA VAL A 28 -7.83 -32.82 31.32
C VAL A 28 -8.06 -33.80 30.17
N ALA A 29 -9.17 -33.70 29.44
CA ALA A 29 -9.43 -34.52 28.27
C ALA A 29 -8.39 -34.28 27.15
N PHE A 30 -8.01 -33.03 26.90
CA PHE A 30 -6.97 -32.68 25.95
C PHE A 30 -5.62 -33.30 26.34
N LEU A 31 -5.13 -33.08 27.55
CA LEU A 31 -3.80 -33.53 27.97
C LEU A 31 -3.69 -35.06 28.11
N THR A 32 -4.78 -35.72 28.50
CA THR A 32 -4.76 -37.19 28.70
C THR A 32 -5.11 -37.99 27.46
N ARG A 33 -5.92 -37.43 26.54
CA ARG A 33 -6.45 -38.14 25.36
C ARG A 33 -6.32 -37.32 24.07
N HIS A 34 -5.19 -36.63 23.91
CA HIS A 34 -4.85 -35.91 22.67
C HIS A 34 -4.73 -36.85 21.46
N ASP A 35 -4.47 -38.14 21.68
CA ASP A 35 -4.41 -39.20 20.68
C ASP A 35 -5.75 -39.38 19.93
N LEU A 36 -6.88 -39.26 20.65
CA LEU A 36 -8.23 -39.35 20.10
C LEU A 36 -8.77 -38.04 19.53
N LEU A 37 -8.08 -36.92 19.79
CA LEU A 37 -8.48 -35.57 19.38
C LEU A 37 -7.87 -35.16 18.03
N LYS A 38 -7.22 -36.09 17.32
CA LYS A 38 -6.64 -35.86 16.00
C LYS A 38 -7.73 -35.67 14.94
N GLY A 39 -7.71 -34.53 14.25
CA GLY A 39 -8.53 -34.25 13.06
C GLY A 39 -9.85 -33.49 13.27
N LYS A 40 -10.62 -33.35 12.18
CA LYS A 40 -11.80 -32.44 12.03
C LYS A 40 -13.03 -32.76 12.91
N ARG A 41 -12.98 -33.73 13.81
CA ARG A 41 -14.13 -34.16 14.63
C ARG A 41 -13.99 -33.73 16.08
N LEU A 42 -13.61 -32.48 16.30
CA LEU A 42 -13.72 -31.88 17.62
C LEU A 42 -15.20 -31.58 17.92
N PRO A 43 -15.76 -32.13 19.01
CA PRO A 43 -17.13 -31.85 19.40
C PRO A 43 -17.25 -30.37 19.81
N LYS A 44 -18.40 -29.74 19.51
CA LYS A 44 -18.61 -28.28 19.70
C LYS A 44 -18.25 -27.75 21.09
N LYS A 45 -18.36 -28.58 22.13
CA LYS A 45 -17.95 -28.24 23.52
C LYS A 45 -16.43 -28.13 23.70
N LEU A 46 -15.63 -28.88 22.95
CA LEU A 46 -14.17 -28.86 22.91
C LEU A 46 -13.62 -27.97 21.78
N GLY A 47 -14.47 -27.50 20.87
CA GLY A 47 -14.12 -26.66 19.72
C GLY A 47 -13.76 -25.21 20.07
N ALA A 48 -13.38 -24.94 21.31
CA ALA A 48 -12.86 -23.64 21.72
C ALA A 48 -11.57 -23.33 20.94
N GLU A 49 -11.38 -22.07 20.57
CA GLU A 49 -10.29 -21.66 19.68
C GLU A 49 -8.91 -21.92 20.31
N GLU A 50 -8.85 -21.90 21.63
CA GLU A 50 -7.68 -22.20 22.45
C GLU A 50 -7.25 -23.66 22.36
N VAL A 51 -8.21 -24.59 22.30
CA VAL A 51 -7.92 -26.04 22.17
C VAL A 51 -7.45 -26.37 20.77
N LYS A 52 -7.98 -25.71 19.74
CA LYS A 52 -7.48 -25.86 18.36
C LYS A 52 -6.03 -25.40 18.24
N LYS A 53 -5.72 -24.21 18.77
CA LYS A 53 -4.34 -23.71 18.80
C LYS A 53 -3.41 -24.65 19.57
N ALA A 54 -3.87 -25.19 20.69
CA ALA A 54 -3.10 -26.16 21.47
C ALA A 54 -2.88 -27.48 20.71
N LEU A 55 -3.88 -27.95 19.95
CA LEU A 55 -3.75 -29.12 19.07
C LEU A 55 -2.76 -28.85 17.94
N GLU A 56 -2.85 -27.71 17.26
CA GLU A 56 -1.91 -27.32 16.20
C GLU A 56 -0.46 -27.26 16.73
N VAL A 57 -0.25 -26.65 17.89
CA VAL A 57 1.07 -26.61 18.54
C VAL A 57 1.55 -28.02 18.89
N LEU A 58 0.68 -28.88 19.43
CA LEU A 58 1.03 -30.25 19.76
C LEU A 58 1.37 -31.08 18.51
N GLU A 59 0.63 -30.89 17.42
CA GLU A 59 0.92 -31.53 16.12
C GLU A 59 2.28 -31.07 15.61
N ILE A 60 2.56 -29.77 15.60
CA ILE A 60 3.86 -29.21 15.20
C ILE A 60 5.01 -29.77 16.07
N MET A 61 4.79 -29.85 17.39
CA MET A 61 5.78 -30.42 18.31
C MET A 61 6.04 -31.92 18.03
N ASN A 62 5.02 -32.64 17.58
CA ASN A 62 5.09 -34.07 17.31
C ASN A 62 5.41 -34.40 15.83
N PHE A 63 5.77 -33.40 15.01
CA PHE A 63 6.22 -33.64 13.65
C PHE A 63 7.49 -34.49 13.62
N SER A 64 7.54 -35.41 12.64
CA SER A 64 8.74 -36.08 12.20
C SER A 64 9.74 -35.10 11.57
N GLN A 65 10.98 -35.53 11.38
CA GLN A 65 12.02 -34.68 10.79
C GLN A 65 11.62 -34.15 9.39
N ASP A 66 11.04 -35.01 8.55
CA ASP A 66 10.61 -34.66 7.19
C ASP A 66 9.43 -33.68 7.21
N GLU A 67 8.47 -33.89 8.12
CA GLU A 67 7.33 -32.97 8.31
C GLU A 67 7.76 -31.60 8.82
N ARG A 68 8.73 -31.56 9.75
CA ARG A 68 9.33 -30.30 10.24
C ARG A 68 10.02 -29.56 9.11
N GLU A 69 10.81 -30.26 8.29
CA GLU A 69 11.50 -29.64 7.18
C GLU A 69 10.52 -29.09 6.14
N ALA A 70 9.47 -29.84 5.81
CA ALA A 70 8.42 -29.37 4.90
C ALA A 70 7.70 -28.13 5.45
N TYR A 71 7.38 -28.12 6.75
CA TYR A 71 6.77 -26.98 7.43
C TYR A 71 7.68 -25.74 7.41
N ASP A 72 8.96 -25.89 7.76
CA ASP A 72 9.94 -24.80 7.74
C ASP A 72 10.16 -24.27 6.33
N ASN A 73 10.21 -25.15 5.33
CA ASN A 73 10.35 -24.75 3.93
C ASN A 73 9.11 -23.99 3.44
N HIS A 74 7.92 -24.38 3.87
CA HIS A 74 6.70 -23.64 3.58
C HIS A 74 6.72 -22.24 4.20
N LEU A 75 7.11 -22.12 5.47
CA LEU A 75 7.25 -20.83 6.15
C LEU A 75 8.30 -19.94 5.48
N LYS A 76 9.46 -20.50 5.11
CA LYS A 76 10.51 -19.79 4.36
C LYS A 76 9.98 -19.30 3.02
N TRP A 77 9.26 -20.12 2.28
CA TRP A 77 8.66 -19.74 1.00
C TRP A 77 7.70 -18.56 1.17
N LEU A 78 6.78 -18.62 2.15
CA LEU A 78 5.86 -17.51 2.45
C LEU A 78 6.60 -16.21 2.80
N MET A 79 7.67 -16.31 3.60
CA MET A 79 8.49 -15.16 3.95
C MET A 79 9.22 -14.57 2.74
N ILE A 80 9.79 -15.42 1.89
CA ILE A 80 10.48 -14.99 0.66
C ILE A 80 9.50 -14.31 -0.29
N GLU A 81 8.31 -14.89 -0.47
CA GLU A 81 7.27 -14.34 -1.34
C GLU A 81 6.82 -12.95 -0.86
N ALA A 82 6.51 -12.83 0.44
CA ALA A 82 6.12 -11.56 1.04
C ALA A 82 7.22 -10.47 0.91
N ASN A 83 8.47 -10.84 1.18
CA ASN A 83 9.60 -9.92 1.02
C ASN A 83 9.86 -9.54 -0.44
N THR A 84 9.65 -10.47 -1.37
CA THR A 84 9.82 -10.25 -2.81
C THR A 84 8.76 -9.29 -3.31
N LEU A 85 7.49 -9.50 -2.95
CA LEU A 85 6.39 -8.59 -3.29
C LEU A 85 6.65 -7.18 -2.75
N LYS A 86 7.00 -7.06 -1.47
CA LYS A 86 7.32 -5.78 -0.83
C LYS A 86 8.45 -5.05 -1.56
N LYS A 87 9.52 -5.77 -1.92
CA LYS A 87 10.65 -5.21 -2.67
C LYS A 87 10.22 -4.69 -4.05
N TYR A 88 9.34 -5.38 -4.76
CA TYR A 88 8.84 -4.92 -6.05
C TYR A 88 7.91 -3.71 -5.91
N GLU A 89 7.07 -3.66 -4.87
CA GLU A 89 6.23 -2.51 -4.56
C GLU A 89 7.09 -1.27 -4.26
N GLU A 90 8.10 -1.39 -3.41
CA GLU A 90 9.04 -0.31 -3.09
C GLU A 90 9.79 0.17 -4.33
N LYS A 91 10.28 -0.75 -5.17
CA LYS A 91 10.90 -0.40 -6.46
C LYS A 91 9.94 0.31 -7.39
N GLY A 92 8.71 -0.17 -7.54
CA GLY A 92 7.69 0.44 -8.39
C GLY A 92 7.38 1.86 -7.94
N LYS A 93 7.22 2.07 -6.64
CA LYS A 93 7.02 3.40 -6.06
C LYS A 93 8.20 4.33 -6.30
N ALA A 94 9.43 3.84 -6.14
CA ALA A 94 10.64 4.63 -6.37
C ALA A 94 10.77 5.04 -7.84
N ILE A 95 10.55 4.11 -8.78
CA ILE A 95 10.57 4.38 -10.22
C ILE A 95 9.48 5.40 -10.58
N GLY A 96 8.22 5.16 -10.16
CA GLY A 96 7.11 6.06 -10.46
C GLY A 96 7.33 7.47 -9.90
N MET A 97 7.92 7.61 -8.72
CA MET A 97 8.27 8.92 -8.16
C MET A 97 9.39 9.60 -8.95
N ALA A 98 10.42 8.85 -9.36
CA ALA A 98 11.51 9.39 -10.15
C ALA A 98 11.05 9.84 -11.55
N GLU A 99 10.28 9.01 -12.24
CA GLU A 99 9.69 9.32 -13.55
C GLU A 99 8.72 10.49 -13.46
N GLY A 100 7.79 10.47 -12.50
CA GLY A 100 6.83 11.57 -12.30
C GLY A 100 7.52 12.90 -12.00
N LYS A 101 8.57 12.90 -11.19
CA LYS A 101 9.39 14.10 -10.93
C LYS A 101 10.13 14.57 -12.19
N ALA A 102 10.71 13.65 -12.95
CA ALA A 102 11.44 13.99 -14.17
C ALA A 102 10.52 14.61 -15.23
N ILE A 103 9.36 13.98 -15.47
CA ILE A 103 8.34 14.48 -16.40
C ILE A 103 7.81 15.84 -15.93
N GLY A 104 7.43 15.98 -14.67
CA GLY A 104 6.90 17.24 -14.14
C GLY A 104 7.90 18.40 -14.23
N ILE A 105 9.20 18.15 -13.99
CA ILE A 105 10.24 19.16 -14.19
C ILE A 105 10.40 19.52 -15.67
N ALA A 106 10.40 18.53 -16.56
CA ALA A 106 10.56 18.75 -17.99
C ALA A 106 9.40 19.56 -18.57
N GLU A 107 8.16 19.15 -18.28
CA GLU A 107 6.95 19.84 -18.71
C GLU A 107 6.85 21.24 -18.12
N GLY A 108 7.06 21.38 -16.80
CA GLY A 108 7.02 22.68 -16.13
C GLY A 108 8.07 23.65 -16.68
N LYS A 109 9.27 23.16 -16.99
CA LYS A 109 10.32 23.98 -17.62
C LYS A 109 9.96 24.36 -19.05
N ALA A 110 9.42 23.44 -19.83
CA ALA A 110 9.02 23.72 -21.22
C ALA A 110 7.91 24.77 -21.29
N ILE A 111 6.87 24.62 -20.47
CA ILE A 111 5.75 25.58 -20.38
C ILE A 111 6.27 26.93 -19.91
N GLY A 112 7.04 26.97 -18.82
CA GLY A 112 7.56 28.23 -18.28
C GLY A 112 8.49 28.97 -19.24
N ILE A 113 9.29 28.26 -20.03
CA ILE A 113 10.11 28.89 -21.08
C ILE A 113 9.23 29.46 -22.20
N ALA A 114 8.22 28.71 -22.65
CA ALA A 114 7.34 29.17 -23.71
C ALA A 114 6.54 30.41 -23.30
N GLU A 115 5.90 30.37 -22.13
CA GLU A 115 5.14 31.50 -21.58
C GLU A 115 6.04 32.71 -21.33
N GLY A 116 7.20 32.51 -20.69
CA GLY A 116 8.14 33.60 -20.43
C GLY A 116 8.72 34.24 -21.69
N MET A 117 8.91 33.46 -22.77
CA MET A 117 9.37 33.99 -24.05
C MET A 117 8.28 34.80 -24.76
N GLU A 118 7.03 34.35 -24.71
CA GLU A 118 5.89 35.07 -25.28
C GLU A 118 5.61 36.37 -24.51
N GLU A 119 5.56 36.30 -23.18
CA GLU A 119 5.35 37.47 -22.33
C GLU A 119 6.51 38.47 -22.48
N GLY A 120 7.76 38.01 -22.45
CA GLY A 120 8.92 38.88 -22.63
C GLY A 120 8.94 39.56 -24.01
N LYS A 121 8.52 38.85 -25.07
CA LYS A 121 8.37 39.44 -26.40
C LYS A 121 7.28 40.50 -26.42
N SER A 122 6.12 40.23 -25.82
CA SER A 122 5.03 41.21 -25.75
C SER A 122 5.43 42.45 -24.95
N GLN A 123 6.02 42.27 -23.77
CA GLN A 123 6.51 43.37 -22.92
C GLN A 123 7.60 44.20 -23.62
N GLY A 124 8.52 43.55 -24.35
CA GLY A 124 9.54 44.23 -25.15
C GLY A 124 8.95 45.06 -26.29
N ILE A 125 7.93 44.54 -26.99
CA ILE A 125 7.22 45.31 -28.02
C ILE A 125 6.48 46.51 -27.40
N GLU A 126 5.84 46.31 -26.25
CA GLU A 126 5.12 47.38 -25.55
C GLU A 126 6.06 48.47 -25.03
N SER A 127 7.24 48.11 -24.49
CA SER A 127 8.20 49.11 -24.01
C SER A 127 8.75 49.97 -25.14
N VAL A 128 9.01 49.38 -26.30
CA VAL A 128 9.38 50.13 -27.52
C VAL A 128 8.24 51.04 -27.96
N ALA A 129 6.99 50.57 -27.94
CA ALA A 129 5.85 51.40 -28.30
C ALA A 129 5.66 52.59 -27.35
N ILE A 130 5.84 52.39 -26.04
CA ILE A 130 5.80 53.47 -25.02
C ILE A 130 6.89 54.50 -25.30
N ALA A 131 8.14 54.07 -25.53
CA ALA A 131 9.23 54.98 -25.84
C ALA A 131 8.98 55.80 -27.12
N MET A 132 8.32 55.22 -28.12
CA MET A 132 7.91 55.93 -29.34
C MET A 132 6.78 56.95 -29.09
N ILE A 133 5.83 56.63 -28.21
CA ILE A 133 4.77 57.57 -27.79
C ILE A 133 5.38 58.77 -27.08
N GLU A 134 6.34 58.55 -26.18
CA GLU A 134 7.05 59.60 -25.45
C GLU A 134 7.81 60.55 -26.40
N GLN A 135 8.33 60.01 -27.51
CA GLN A 135 8.96 60.78 -28.58
C GLN A 135 7.96 61.46 -29.54
N GLN A 136 6.66 61.38 -29.27
CA GLN A 136 5.58 61.96 -30.08
C GLN A 136 5.56 61.47 -31.53
N LEU A 137 6.01 60.23 -31.78
CA LEU A 137 5.99 59.65 -33.11
C LEU A 137 4.54 59.38 -33.59
N PRO A 138 4.26 59.44 -34.90
CA PRO A 138 2.92 59.20 -35.42
C PRO A 138 2.42 57.78 -35.16
N ASP A 139 1.15 57.64 -34.75
CA ASP A 139 0.53 56.33 -34.46
C ASP A 139 0.63 55.34 -35.64
N ALA A 140 0.53 55.84 -36.87
CA ALA A 140 0.67 55.01 -38.07
C ALA A 140 2.05 54.35 -38.17
N LEU A 141 3.10 55.03 -37.75
CA LEU A 141 4.47 54.52 -37.73
C LEU A 141 4.68 53.55 -36.55
N ILE A 142 4.11 53.84 -35.39
CA ILE A 142 4.20 52.95 -34.22
C ILE A 142 3.53 51.62 -34.53
N LEU A 143 2.33 51.64 -35.11
CA LEU A 143 1.60 50.42 -35.51
C LEU A 143 2.37 49.61 -36.56
N SER A 144 3.00 50.26 -37.55
CA SER A 144 3.73 49.55 -38.60
C SER A 144 5.04 48.92 -38.12
N VAL A 145 5.76 49.58 -37.21
CA VAL A 145 7.06 49.10 -36.72
C VAL A 145 6.91 48.08 -35.59
N THR A 146 5.99 48.30 -34.65
CA THR A 146 5.82 47.42 -33.47
C THR A 146 4.85 46.28 -33.72
N GLY A 147 3.97 46.39 -34.72
CA GLY A 147 2.98 45.36 -35.06
C GLY A 147 1.86 45.19 -34.02
N ILE A 148 1.76 46.07 -33.03
CA ILE A 148 0.69 46.01 -32.02
C ILE A 148 -0.67 46.41 -32.61
N SER A 149 -1.75 45.91 -32.00
CA SER A 149 -3.10 46.29 -32.42
C SER A 149 -3.42 47.74 -32.07
N LYS A 150 -4.28 48.38 -32.88
CA LYS A 150 -4.76 49.75 -32.61
C LYS A 150 -5.43 49.89 -31.24
N ALA A 151 -6.16 48.85 -30.82
CA ALA A 151 -6.78 48.81 -29.49
C ALA A 151 -5.71 48.80 -28.37
N ARG A 152 -4.64 48.02 -28.54
CA ARG A 152 -3.54 47.96 -27.56
C ARG A 152 -2.78 49.28 -27.49
N LEU A 153 -2.49 49.91 -28.63
CA LEU A 153 -1.87 51.24 -28.67
C LEU A 153 -2.72 52.29 -27.94
N ALA A 154 -4.04 52.28 -28.13
CA ALA A 154 -4.95 53.19 -27.42
C ALA A 154 -4.92 52.96 -25.90
N SER A 155 -4.86 51.69 -25.45
CA SER A 155 -4.71 51.36 -24.03
C SER A 155 -3.39 51.86 -23.45
N LEU A 156 -2.29 51.77 -24.20
CA LEU A 156 -0.99 52.28 -23.77
C LEU A 156 -1.01 53.81 -23.63
N ARG A 157 -1.56 54.54 -24.61
CA ARG A 157 -1.72 56.00 -24.53
C ARG A 157 -2.62 56.48 -23.39
N SER A 158 -3.56 55.65 -22.92
CA SER A 158 -4.39 56.00 -21.75
C SER A 158 -3.70 55.75 -20.41
N LYS A 159 -2.59 55.01 -20.39
CA LYS A 159 -1.81 54.66 -19.19
C LYS A 159 -0.60 55.56 -18.98
N THR A 160 -0.09 56.19 -20.04
CA THR A 160 0.99 57.17 -20.02
C THR A 160 0.44 58.58 -19.87
#